data_AF-A0A1B3B2I7-F1
#
_entry.id   AF-A0A1B3B2I7-F1
#
_cell.length_a   1.000
_cell.length_b   1.000
_cell.length_c   1.000
_cell.angle_alpha   90.00
_cell.angle_beta   90.00
_cell.angle_gamma   90.00
#
_symmetry.space_group_name_H-M   'P 1'
#
loop_
_entity.id
_entity.type
_entity.pdbx_description
1 polymer ?
#
loop_
_entity_poly.entity_id
_entity_poly.type
_entity_poly.pdbx_seq_one_letter_code
_entity_poly.pdbx_strand_id
1 'polypeptide(L)' 'MYSFMGGGLFCAWVGTILLVVAMATDHWMQYRLSGSFAHQGLWRYCLGNKCYLQTDSIAYWNATRAFMILSALCAIS' A
#
# COMPACT_ATOMS: atom_id res chain seq x y z
N MET A 1 4.87 -32.42 12.63
CA MET A 1 3.70 -31.66 12.12
C MET A 1 3.67 -30.20 12.59
N TYR A 2 4.16 -29.88 13.80
CA TYR A 2 4.27 -28.49 14.29
C TYR A 2 5.20 -27.57 13.48
N SER A 3 6.33 -28.06 12.94
CA SER A 3 7.25 -27.23 12.15
C SER A 3 6.68 -26.74 10.82
N PHE A 4 5.81 -27.54 10.17
CA PHE A 4 5.16 -27.13 8.92
C PHE A 4 4.08 -26.05 9.18
N MET A 5 3.30 -26.20 10.26
CA MET A 5 2.37 -25.17 10.75
C MET A 5 3.10 -23.88 11.17
N GLY A 6 4.27 -23.99 11.81
CA GLY A 6 5.10 -22.85 12.20
C GLY A 6 5.63 -22.06 10.99
N GLY A 7 6.04 -22.75 9.92
CA GLY A 7 6.48 -22.10 8.68
C GLY A 7 5.36 -21.31 8.00
N GLY A 8 4.13 -21.85 7.98
CA GLY A 8 2.96 -21.16 7.45
C GLY A 8 2.59 -19.90 8.23
N LEU A 9 2.62 -19.98 9.57
CA LEU A 9 2.36 -18.83 10.45
C LEU A 9 3.41 -17.73 10.30
N PHE A 10 4.69 -18.08 10.18
CA PHE A 10 5.76 -17.11 9.96
C PHE A 10 5.60 -16.40 8.61
N CYS A 11 5.29 -17.16 7.55
CA CYS A 11 5.03 -16.60 6.22
C CYS A 11 3.82 -15.65 6.23
N ALA A 12 2.72 -16.06 6.87
CA ALA A 12 1.54 -15.22 7.01
C ALA A 12 1.84 -13.91 7.76
N TRP A 13 2.57 -14.01 8.88
CA TRP A 13 2.92 -12.83 9.68
C TRP A 13 3.82 -11.85 8.94
N VAL A 14 4.86 -12.35 8.26
CA VAL A 14 5.72 -11.53 7.40
C VAL A 14 4.92 -10.91 6.25
N GLY A 15 4.01 -11.67 5.65
CA GLY A 15 3.09 -11.18 4.62
C GLY A 15 2.21 -10.02 5.09
N THR A 16 1.67 -10.11 6.31
CA THR A 16 0.88 -9.02 6.93
C THR A 16 1.71 -7.75 7.12
N ILE A 17 2.96 -7.88 7.60
CA ILE A 17 3.86 -6.72 7.76
C ILE A 17 4.13 -6.07 6.40
N LEU A 18 4.44 -6.85 5.38
CA LEU A 18 4.66 -6.35 4.02
C LEU A 18 3.41 -5.66 3.45
N LEU A 19 2.22 -6.17 3.76
CA LEU A 19 0.95 -5.55 3.38
C LEU A 19 0.77 -4.16 4.00
N VAL A 20 1.08 -4.01 5.29
CA VAL A 20 1.04 -2.72 5.99
C VAL A 20 2.06 -1.75 5.40
N VAL A 21 3.28 -2.22 5.12
CA VAL A 21 4.33 -1.41 4.48
C VAL A 21 3.90 -0.96 3.09
N ALA A 22 3.29 -1.84 2.29
CA ALA A 22 2.77 -1.50 0.96
C ALA A 22 1.64 -0.46 1.03
N MET A 23 0.76 -0.55 2.03
CA MET A 23 -0.29 0.46 2.26
C MET A 23 0.29 1.83 2.63
N ALA A 24 1.39 1.86 3.40
CA ALA A 24 2.06 3.10 3.80
C ALA A 24 2.95 3.68 2.69
N THR A 25 3.43 2.85 1.76
CA THR A 25 4.34 3.27 0.70
C THR A 25 3.66 4.24 -0.26
N ASP A 26 4.41 5.27 -0.68
CA ASP A 26 3.96 6.29 -1.62
C ASP A 26 4.40 6.05 -3.07
N HIS A 27 5.01 4.89 -3.34
CA HIS A 27 5.55 4.51 -4.65
C HIS A 27 4.66 3.52 -5.40
N TRP A 28 3.34 3.77 -5.47
CA TRP A 28 2.43 2.90 -6.22
C TRP A 28 2.52 3.12 -7.72
N MET A 29 2.61 4.39 -8.12
CA MET A 29 2.68 4.76 -9.53
C MET A 29 3.67 5.91 -9.69
N GLN A 30 4.71 5.66 -10.47
CA GLN A 30 5.71 6.66 -10.83
C GLN A 30 5.36 7.22 -12.22
N TYR A 31 5.15 8.53 -12.31
CA TYR A 31 4.85 9.21 -13.57
C TYR A 31 5.79 10.40 -13.75
N ARG A 32 6.06 10.74 -15.01
CA ARG A 32 6.91 11.87 -15.37
C ARG A 32 6.06 12.93 -16.05
N LEU A 33 5.72 13.99 -15.32
CA LEU A 33 4.99 15.13 -15.86
C LEU A 33 5.98 16.25 -16.15
N SER A 34 6.04 16.70 -17.40
CA SER A 34 6.82 17.86 -17.83
C SER A 34 8.30 17.84 -17.37
N GLY A 35 8.95 16.67 -17.49
CA GLY A 35 10.37 16.49 -17.13
C GLY A 35 10.65 16.25 -15.64
N SER A 36 9.72 16.57 -14.73
CA SER A 36 9.84 16.36 -13.28
C SER A 36 9.31 14.99 -12.85
N PHE A 37 9.98 14.36 -11.88
CA PHE A 37 9.51 13.13 -11.25
C PHE A 37 8.30 13.43 -10.35
N ALA A 38 7.25 12.65 -10.51
CA ALA A 38 6.06 12.71 -9.68
C ALA A 38 5.62 11.29 -9.29
N HIS A 39 5.20 11.13 -8.04
CA HIS A 39 4.93 9.84 -7.42
C HIS A 39 3.52 9.88 -6.83
N GLN A 40 2.70 8.90 -7.17
CA GLN A 40 1.41 8.68 -6.52
C GLN A 40 1.57 7.57 -5.50
N GLY A 41 1.36 7.94 -4.24
CA GLY A 41 1.03 7.03 -3.18
C GLY A 41 -0.47 6.82 -3.09
N LEU A 42 -0.83 5.76 -2.37
CA LEU A 42 -2.23 5.45 -2.09
C LEU A 42 -2.90 6.59 -1.32
N TRP A 43 -2.20 7.23 -0.36
CA TRP A 43 -2.72 8.27 0.54
C TRP A 43 -2.29 9.70 0.17
N ARG A 44 -1.08 9.83 -0.39
CA ARG A 44 -0.41 11.09 -0.69
C ARG A 44 0.13 11.04 -2.09
N TYR A 45 0.11 12.17 -2.79
CA TYR A 45 0.81 12.32 -4.05
C TYR A 45 1.88 13.40 -3.89
N CYS A 46 3.07 13.15 -4.44
CA CYS A 46 4.17 14.09 -4.42
C CYS A 46 4.55 14.45 -5.85
N LEU A 47 4.60 15.75 -6.15
CA LEU A 47 5.00 16.32 -7.44
C LEU A 47 6.30 17.08 -7.22
N GLY A 48 7.43 16.52 -7.67
CA GLY A 48 8.76 17.07 -7.36
C GLY A 48 9.01 17.14 -5.84
N ASN A 49 9.26 18.34 -5.31
CA ASN A 49 9.56 18.58 -3.89
C ASN A 49 8.34 18.93 -3.02
N LYS A 50 7.11 18.86 -3.55
CA LYS A 50 5.87 19.20 -2.82
C LYS A 50 5.00 17.96 -2.71
N CYS A 51 4.59 17.62 -1.49
CA CYS A 51 3.65 16.54 -1.21
C CYS A 51 2.28 17.10 -0.82
N TYR A 52 1.24 16.55 -1.42
CA TYR A 52 -0.14 16.93 -1.22
C TYR A 52 -0.95 15.71 -0.79
N LEU A 53 -1.96 15.95 0.05
CA LEU A 53 -2.91 14.91 0.41
C LEU A 53 -3.86 14.71 -0.77
N GLN A 54 -4.13 13.46 -1.16
CA GLN A 54 -5.08 13.17 -2.25
C GLN A 54 -6.50 13.55 -1.78
N THR A 55 -6.96 14.76 -2.13
CA THR A 55 -8.30 15.28 -1.77
C THR A 55 -9.37 14.91 -2.79
N ASP A 56 -9.00 14.77 -4.07
CA ASP A 56 -9.86 14.29 -5.15
C ASP A 56 -9.41 12.89 -5.55
N SER A 57 -10.00 11.89 -4.91
CA SER A 57 -9.69 10.49 -5.17
C SER A 57 -10.58 9.94 -6.26
N ILE A 58 -9.98 9.57 -7.40
CA ILE A 58 -10.63 8.77 -8.45
C ILE A 58 -11.19 7.50 -7.79
N ALA A 59 -12.44 7.11 -8.10
CA ALA A 59 -13.15 6.02 -7.42
C ALA A 59 -12.35 4.72 -7.28
N TYR A 60 -11.49 4.42 -8.26
CA TYR A 60 -10.59 3.26 -8.24
C TYR A 60 -9.63 3.25 -7.04
N TRP A 61 -9.02 4.39 -6.70
CA TRP A 61 -8.07 4.47 -5.58
C TRP A 61 -8.75 4.29 -4.22
N ASN A 62 -9.99 4.76 -4.08
CA ASN A 62 -10.80 4.50 -2.89
C ASN A 62 -11.10 2.99 -2.73
N ALA A 63 -11.39 2.29 -3.82
CA ALA A 63 -11.58 0.84 -3.79
C ALA A 63 -10.30 0.11 -3.37
N THR A 64 -9.13 0.49 -3.92
CA THR A 64 -7.84 -0.10 -3.53
C THR A 64 -7.55 0.10 -2.04
N ARG A 65 -7.82 1.29 -1.49
CA ARG A 65 -7.70 1.54 -0.04
C ARG A 65 -8.58 0.59 0.76
N ALA A 66 -9.85 0.45 0.40
CA ALA A 66 -10.78 -0.43 1.08
C ALA A 66 -10.33 -1.90 1.05
N PHE A 67 -9.88 -2.40 -0.11
CA PHE A 67 -9.38 -3.78 -0.23
C PHE A 67 -8.09 -4.01 0.57
N MET A 68 -7.17 -3.05 0.60
CA MET A 68 -5.95 -3.15 1.41
C MET A 68 -6.25 -3.17 2.91
N ILE A 69 -7.27 -2.43 3.37
CA ILE A 69 -7.70 -2.46 4.78
C ILE A 69 -8.41 -3.77 5.11
N LEU A 70 -9.32 -4.22 4.24
CA LEU A 70 -10.03 -5.48 4.43
C LEU A 70 -9.07 -6.68 4.46
N SER A 71 -8.08 -6.71 3.57
CA SER A 71 -7.07 -7.77 3.57
C SER A 71 -6.22 -7.77 4.84
N ALA A 72 -5.85 -6.60 5.37
CA ALA A 72 -5.15 -6.50 6.65
C ALA A 72 -6.02 -7.00 7.81
N LEU A 73 -7.30 -6.63 7.86
CA LEU A 73 -8.23 -7.12 8.89
C LEU A 73 -8.38 -8.64 8.86
N CYS A 74 -8.54 -9.22 7.67
CA CYS A 74 -8.64 -10.68 7.50
C CYS A 74 -7.33 -11.41 7.83
N ALA A 75 -6.18 -10.77 7.67
CA ALA A 75 -4.89 -11.37 8.00
C ALA A 75 -4.55 -11.29 9.50
N ILE A 76 -5.32 -10.51 10.28
CA ILE A 76 -5.17 -10.34 11.73
C ILE A 76 -6.22 -11.14 12.51
N SER A 77 -7.40 -11.37 11.92
CA SER A 77 -8.49 -12.19 12.50
C SER A 77 -8.19 -13.68 12.51
#